data_AF-A0A2N7GDX4-F1
#
_entry.id   AF-A0A2N7GDX4-F1
#
_cell.length_a   1.000
_cell.length_b   1.000
_cell.length_c   1.000
_cell.angle_alpha   90.00
_cell.angle_beta   90.00
_cell.angle_gamma   90.00
#
_symmetry.space_group_name_H-M   'P 1'
#
loop_
_entity.id
_entity.type
_entity.pdbx_description
1 polymer ?
#
loop_
_entity_poly.entity_id
_entity_poly.type
_entity_poly.pdbx_seq_one_letter_code
_entity_poly.pdbx_strand_id
1 'polypeptide(L)'
;MNEQANTSERTVLNTYLSSGKKLLLEFLKYYLATAIVLGLKGELFNIALRVWSDNRMSFYVDGLWQLTFILSFFLTCCVMLNKYTGG
;
A
#
# COMPACT_ATOMS: atom_id res chain seq x y z
N MET A 1 15.12 -41.87 -9.22
CA MET A 1 14.81 -41.16 -7.96
C MET A 1 15.00 -39.63 -8.04
N ASN A 2 15.70 -39.06 -9.03
CA ASN A 2 15.91 -37.60 -9.13
C ASN A 2 14.73 -36.80 -9.71
N GLU A 3 13.83 -37.45 -10.45
CA GLU A 3 12.73 -36.75 -11.12
C GLU A 3 11.61 -36.34 -10.16
N GLN A 4 11.26 -37.21 -9.19
CA GLN A 4 10.23 -36.90 -8.18
C GLN A 4 10.65 -35.79 -7.21
N ALA A 5 11.94 -35.67 -6.89
CA ALA A 5 12.46 -34.59 -6.05
C ALA A 5 12.36 -33.22 -6.77
N ASN A 6 12.71 -33.17 -8.06
CA ASN A 6 12.63 -31.97 -8.89
C ASN A 6 11.17 -31.49 -9.08
N THR A 7 10.23 -32.43 -9.25
CA THR A 7 8.81 -32.09 -9.35
C THR A 7 8.24 -31.59 -8.02
N SER A 8 8.69 -32.13 -6.89
CA SER A 8 8.28 -31.67 -5.55
C SER A 8 8.76 -30.23 -5.29
N GLU A 9 10.03 -29.91 -5.54
CA GLU A 9 10.58 -28.56 -5.37
C GLU A 9 9.85 -27.51 -6.23
N ARG A 10 9.57 -27.83 -7.50
CA ARG A 10 8.82 -26.91 -8.38
C ARG A 10 7.40 -26.67 -7.89
N THR A 11 6.75 -27.66 -7.30
CA THR A 11 5.39 -27.53 -6.76
C THR A 11 5.37 -26.64 -5.52
N VAL A 12 6.37 -26.78 -4.65
CA VAL A 12 6.56 -25.94 -3.47
C VAL A 12 6.84 -24.49 -3.87
N LEU A 13 7.77 -24.26 -4.81
CA LEU A 13 8.08 -22.93 -5.34
C LEU A 13 6.86 -22.26 -6.00
N ASN A 14 6.08 -23.01 -6.79
CA ASN A 14 4.86 -22.49 -7.41
C ASN A 14 3.80 -22.12 -6.36
N THR A 15 3.70 -22.89 -5.27
CA THR A 15 2.80 -22.60 -4.15
C THR A 15 3.20 -21.30 -3.43
N TYR A 16 4.49 -21.13 -3.15
CA TYR A 16 5.01 -19.89 -2.56
C TYR A 16 4.82 -18.69 -3.50
N LEU A 17 5.08 -18.85 -4.79
CA LEU A 17 4.89 -17.81 -5.79
C LEU A 17 3.42 -17.39 -5.91
N SER A 18 2.50 -18.37 -5.91
CA SER A 18 1.05 -18.13 -5.95
C SER A 18 0.56 -17.42 -4.70
N SER A 19 1.03 -17.83 -3.52
CA SER A 19 0.69 -17.20 -2.24
C SER A 19 1.24 -15.79 -2.15
N GLY A 20 2.50 -15.57 -2.56
CA GLY A 20 3.12 -14.26 -2.63
C GLY A 20 2.39 -13.32 -3.60
N LYS A 21 1.95 -13.81 -4.76
CA LYS A 21 1.13 -13.03 -5.70
C LYS A 21 -0.20 -12.59 -5.10
N LYS A 22 -0.90 -13.47 -4.39
CA LYS A 22 -2.16 -13.10 -3.70
C LYS A 22 -1.92 -12.02 -2.66
N LEU A 23 -0.88 -12.19 -1.84
CA LEU A 23 -0.55 -11.26 -0.76
C LEU A 23 -0.12 -9.89 -1.30
N LEU A 24 0.62 -9.88 -2.42
CA LEU A 24 1.02 -8.64 -3.10
C LEU A 24 -0.17 -7.94 -3.77
N LEU A 25 -1.09 -8.68 -4.39
CA LEU A 25 -2.34 -8.13 -4.93
C LEU A 25 -3.21 -7.50 -3.85
N GLU A 26 -3.30 -8.17 -2.70
CA GLU A 26 -4.05 -7.69 -1.56
C GLU A 26 -3.41 -6.46 -0.93
N PHE A 27 -2.07 -6.46 -0.78
CA PHE A 27 -1.30 -5.28 -0.38
C PHE A 27 -1.57 -4.10 -1.33
N LEU A 28 -1.51 -4.34 -2.63
CA LEU A 28 -1.69 -3.28 -3.63
C LEU A 28 -3.11 -2.67 -3.55
N LYS A 29 -4.14 -3.49 -3.30
CA LYS A 29 -5.51 -3.01 -3.09
C LYS A 29 -5.62 -2.09 -1.88
N TYR A 30 -5.09 -2.52 -0.74
CA TYR A 30 -5.13 -1.71 0.49
C TYR A 30 -4.27 -0.45 0.38
N TYR A 31 -3.13 -0.54 -0.30
CA TYR A 31 -2.24 0.58 -0.58
C TYR A 31 -2.91 1.63 -1.47
N LEU A 32 -3.55 1.20 -2.57
CA LEU A 32 -4.29 2.13 -3.44
C LEU A 32 -5.45 2.78 -2.68
N ALA A 33 -6.23 2.00 -1.93
CA ALA A 33 -7.36 2.52 -1.17
C ALA A 33 -6.91 3.58 -0.16
N THR A 34 -5.83 3.30 0.58
CA THR A 34 -5.29 4.22 1.58
C THR A 34 -4.71 5.47 0.92
N ALA A 35 -3.99 5.33 -0.20
CA ALA A 35 -3.43 6.46 -0.95
C ALA A 35 -4.53 7.38 -1.50
N ILE A 36 -5.63 6.81 -2.01
CA ILE A 36 -6.79 7.58 -2.50
C ILE A 36 -7.45 8.33 -1.34
N VAL A 37 -7.71 7.66 -0.21
CA VAL A 37 -8.37 8.28 0.95
C VAL A 37 -7.52 9.40 1.54
N LEU A 38 -6.22 9.17 1.74
CA LEU A 38 -5.31 10.19 2.26
C LEU A 38 -5.10 11.32 1.25
N GLY A 39 -5.00 11.01 -0.04
CA GLY A 39 -4.85 12.01 -1.10
C GLY A 39 -6.07 12.93 -1.17
N LEU A 40 -7.29 12.37 -1.20
CA LEU A 40 -8.52 13.16 -1.17
C LEU A 40 -8.63 14.01 0.10
N LYS A 41 -8.33 13.44 1.26
CA LYS A 41 -8.34 14.20 2.53
C LYS A 41 -7.28 15.29 2.55
N GLY A 42 -6.09 15.03 2.02
CA GLY A 42 -5.00 15.99 1.90
C GLY A 42 -5.35 17.16 0.98
N GLU A 43 -5.96 16.89 -0.16
CA GLU A 43 -6.47 17.92 -1.08
C GLU A 43 -7.58 18.76 -0.44
N LEU A 44 -8.57 18.12 0.21
CA LEU A 44 -9.61 18.86 0.93
C LEU A 44 -9.03 19.74 2.03
N PHE A 45 -8.05 19.25 2.79
CA PHE A 45 -7.37 20.02 3.82
C PHE A 45 -6.59 21.19 3.22
N ASN A 46 -5.94 21.00 2.08
CA ASN A 46 -5.22 22.04 1.37
C ASN A 46 -6.15 23.14 0.83
N ILE A 47 -7.33 22.76 0.31
CA ILE A 47 -8.37 23.71 -0.09
C ILE A 47 -8.89 24.49 1.11
N ALA A 48 -9.18 23.80 2.23
CA ALA A 48 -9.62 24.46 3.46
C ALA A 48 -8.57 25.44 3.99
N LEU A 49 -7.29 25.07 3.95
CA LEU A 49 -6.18 25.95 4.31
C LEU A 49 -6.09 27.17 3.39
N ARG A 50 -6.29 27.01 2.08
CA ARG A 50 -6.30 28.13 1.13
C ARG A 50 -7.47 29.09 1.36
N VAL A 51 -8.61 28.60 1.86
CA VAL A 51 -9.75 29.44 2.25
C VAL A 51 -9.48 30.15 3.57
N TRP A 52 -8.80 29.50 4.52
CA TRP A 52 -8.52 30.04 5.84
C TRP A 52 -7.28 30.96 5.89
N SER A 53 -6.32 30.72 5.01
CA SER A 53 -5.04 31.43 4.93
C SER A 53 -4.73 31.67 3.45
N ASP A 54 -4.36 32.89 3.08
CA ASP A 54 -3.92 33.24 1.72
C ASP A 54 -2.67 32.45 1.25
N ASN A 55 -2.10 31.61 2.12
CA ASN A 55 -0.97 30.76 1.80
C ASN A 55 -1.38 29.63 0.82
N ARG A 56 -0.91 29.74 -0.42
CA ARG A 56 -1.15 28.75 -1.48
C ARG A 56 -0.14 27.62 -1.39
N MET A 57 -0.33 26.70 -0.45
CA MET A 57 0.34 25.40 -0.56
C MET A 57 -0.33 24.56 -1.65
N SER A 58 0.46 23.80 -2.38
CA SER A 58 0.07 22.97 -3.51
C SER A 58 0.51 21.54 -3.24
N PHE A 59 -0.48 20.66 -3.07
CA PHE A 59 -0.28 19.26 -2.69
C PHE A 59 0.71 18.51 -3.60
N TYR A 60 0.67 18.79 -4.91
CA TYR A 60 1.57 18.16 -5.90
C TYR A 60 2.92 18.86 -6.03
N VAL A 61 2.97 20.18 -5.90
CA VAL A 61 4.20 20.98 -6.14
C VAL A 61 5.09 21.00 -4.90
N ASP A 62 4.51 21.03 -3.70
CA ASP A 62 5.24 21.09 -2.43
C ASP A 62 5.60 19.69 -1.87
N GLY A 63 5.38 18.63 -2.65
CA GLY A 63 5.78 17.27 -2.26
C GLY A 63 4.88 16.60 -1.20
N LEU A 64 3.73 17.18 -0.84
CA LEU A 64 2.78 16.59 0.11
C LEU A 64 2.26 15.21 -0.35
N TRP A 65 2.21 14.99 -1.65
CA TRP A 65 1.89 13.70 -2.25
C TRP A 65 2.92 12.60 -1.89
N GLN A 66 4.20 12.93 -1.72
CA GLN A 66 5.25 11.98 -1.32
C GLN A 66 5.03 11.51 0.13
N LEU A 67 4.76 12.45 1.03
CA LEU A 67 4.40 12.13 2.42
C LEU A 67 3.14 11.26 2.48
N THR A 68 2.16 11.53 1.61
CA THR A 68 0.93 10.75 1.51
C THR A 68 1.19 9.31 1.10
N PHE A 69 2.07 9.06 0.13
CA PHE A 69 2.45 7.70 -0.26
C PHE A 69 3.25 6.98 0.82
N ILE A 70 4.17 7.67 1.49
CA ILE A 70 4.93 7.11 2.61
C ILE A 70 3.98 6.71 3.75
N LEU A 71 3.06 7.59 4.15
CA LEU A 71 2.05 7.27 5.16
C LEU A 71 1.16 6.09 4.73
N SER A 72 0.72 6.10 3.47
CA SER A 72 -0.10 5.02 2.91
C SER A 72 0.60 3.66 2.98
N PHE A 73 1.92 3.64 2.74
CA PHE A 73 2.72 2.44 2.86
C PHE A 73 2.74 1.90 4.29
N PHE A 74 3.05 2.76 5.28
CA PHE A 74 3.06 2.36 6.69
C PHE A 74 1.69 1.91 7.18
N LEU A 75 0.62 2.63 6.82
CA LEU A 75 -0.75 2.24 7.15
C LEU A 75 -1.12 0.88 6.56
N THR A 76 -0.77 0.65 5.29
CA THR A 76 -1.03 -0.63 4.63
C THR A 76 -0.26 -1.76 5.30
N CYS A 77 1.01 -1.54 5.65
CA CYS A 77 1.80 -2.49 6.42
C CYS A 77 1.15 -2.80 7.79
N CYS A 78 0.71 -1.77 8.52
CA CYS A 78 0.01 -1.95 9.80
C CYS A 78 -1.30 -2.74 9.64
N VAL A 79 -2.10 -2.47 8.59
CA VAL A 79 -3.36 -3.19 8.33
C VAL A 79 -3.08 -4.66 8.01
N MET A 80 -2.07 -4.93 7.18
CA MET A 80 -1.69 -6.31 6.84
C MET A 80 -1.14 -7.05 8.07
N LEU A 81 -0.27 -6.42 8.87
CA LEU A 81 0.24 -7.02 10.11
C LEU A 81 -0.90 -7.33 11.08
N ASN A 82 -1.83 -6.41 11.30
CA ASN A 82 -2.99 -6.69 12.15
C ASN A 82 -3.84 -7.84 11.61
N LYS A 83 -4.05 -7.92 10.29
CA LYS A 83 -4.85 -8.97 9.66
C LYS A 83 -4.23 -10.37 9.76
N TYR A 84 -2.90 -10.47 9.74
CA TYR A 84 -2.19 -11.76 9.77
C TYR A 84 -1.57 -12.11 11.13
N THR A 85 -1.46 -11.16 12.07
CA THR A 85 -0.92 -11.37 13.43
C THR A 85 -1.99 -11.26 14.51
N GLY A 86 -3.03 -10.46 14.30
CA GLY A 86 -4.20 -10.39 15.18
C GLY A 86 -5.29 -11.36 14.71
N GLY A 87 -5.12 -12.63 15.06
CA GLY A 87 -6.20 -13.63 14.99
C GLY A 87 -7.21 -13.44 16.12
#